data_AF-A0A2D4RWT1-F1
#
_entry.id   AF-A0A2D4RWT1-F1
#
_cell.length_a   1.000
_cell.length_b   1.000
_cell.length_c   1.000
_cell.angle_alpha   90.00
_cell.angle_beta   90.00
_cell.angle_gamma   90.00
#
_symmetry.space_group_name_H-M   'P 1'
#
loop_
_entity.id
_entity.type
_entity.pdbx_description
1 polymer ?
#
loop_
_entity_poly.entity_id
_entity_poly.type
_entity_poly.pdbx_seq_one_letter_code
_entity_poly.pdbx_strand_id
1 'polypeptide(L)'
;MGGRKTEYKEDEIAIFDDACVYKRGDYWQFRLWLEKEKKYVRKSLRTRKRTEAVELGKELYLELFADMKQGKSYYSITSEKAAEKYLAARKHDCAMGLIAASRYKTLKSHLKHWIAFIDKN
;
A
#
# COMPACT_ATOMS: atom_id res chain seq x y z
N MET A 1 -15.08 1.30 6.73
CA MET A 1 -13.76 0.66 6.50
C MET A 1 -14.03 -0.75 6.01
N GLY A 2 -13.62 -1.10 4.78
CA GLY A 2 -13.91 -2.43 4.21
C GLY A 2 -12.96 -3.47 4.78
N GLY A 3 -13.51 -4.50 5.43
CA GLY A 3 -12.74 -5.63 5.96
C GLY A 3 -12.28 -6.60 4.87
N ARG A 4 -11.49 -7.59 5.29
CA ARG A 4 -11.11 -8.74 4.47
C ARG A 4 -12.39 -9.43 3.98
N LYS A 5 -12.42 -9.75 2.68
CA LYS A 5 -13.56 -10.44 2.08
C LYS A 5 -13.52 -11.90 2.50
N THR A 6 -14.64 -12.40 3.01
CA THR A 6 -14.82 -13.79 3.44
C THR A 6 -15.68 -14.59 2.46
N GLU A 7 -16.44 -13.93 1.58
CA GLU A 7 -17.33 -14.56 0.61
C GLU A 7 -16.85 -14.33 -0.83
N TYR A 8 -16.76 -15.39 -1.61
CA TYR A 8 -16.31 -15.37 -3.00
C TYR A 8 -17.47 -15.69 -3.94
N LYS A 9 -17.56 -14.97 -5.05
CA LYS A 9 -18.55 -15.25 -6.10
C LYS A 9 -18.07 -16.42 -6.97
N GLU A 10 -18.98 -16.99 -7.77
CA GLU A 10 -18.68 -18.12 -8.66
C GLU A 10 -17.54 -17.83 -9.67
N ASP A 11 -17.39 -16.58 -10.08
CA ASP A 11 -16.30 -16.10 -10.96
C ASP A 11 -15.00 -15.71 -10.21
N GLU A 12 -14.92 -16.00 -8.91
CA GLU A 12 -13.75 -15.76 -8.08
C GLU A 12 -13.20 -17.11 -7.58
N ILE A 13 -11.89 -17.30 -7.72
CA ILE A 13 -11.19 -18.49 -7.27
C ILE A 13 -10.28 -18.06 -6.13
N ALA A 14 -10.50 -18.61 -4.94
CA ALA A 14 -9.64 -18.36 -3.79
C ALA A 14 -8.22 -18.90 -4.07
N ILE A 15 -7.21 -18.10 -3.69
CA ILE A 15 -5.79 -18.43 -3.77
C ILE A 15 -5.25 -18.28 -2.34
N PHE A 16 -4.96 -19.40 -1.68
CA PHE A 16 -4.69 -19.42 -0.24
C PHE A 16 -5.83 -18.74 0.56
N ASP A 17 -5.52 -18.20 1.74
CA ASP A 17 -6.51 -17.63 2.64
C ASP A 17 -6.82 -16.15 2.32
N ASP A 18 -5.81 -15.37 1.93
CA ASP A 18 -5.90 -13.90 1.85
C ASP A 18 -6.04 -13.35 0.42
N ALA A 19 -5.97 -14.22 -0.59
CA ALA A 19 -5.99 -13.82 -2.00
C ALA A 19 -7.07 -14.53 -2.81
N CYS A 20 -7.43 -13.92 -3.93
CA CYS A 20 -8.26 -14.54 -4.94
C CYS A 20 -7.91 -14.04 -6.34
N VAL A 21 -8.25 -14.84 -7.34
CA VAL A 21 -8.29 -14.42 -8.73
C VAL A 21 -9.73 -14.31 -9.20
N TYR A 22 -10.04 -13.27 -9.95
CA TYR A 22 -11.40 -12.99 -10.40
C TYR A 22 -11.39 -12.50 -11.84
N LYS A 23 -12.43 -12.83 -12.59
CA LYS A 23 -12.55 -12.39 -13.98
C LYS A 23 -13.08 -10.95 -14.05
N ARG A 24 -12.45 -10.09 -14.85
CA ARG A 24 -12.95 -8.74 -15.18
C ARG A 24 -12.77 -8.48 -16.67
N GLY A 25 -13.88 -8.46 -17.40
CA GLY A 25 -13.85 -8.49 -18.87
C GLY A 25 -13.24 -9.81 -19.36
N ASP A 26 -12.31 -9.74 -20.31
CA ASP A 26 -11.65 -10.93 -20.86
C ASP A 26 -10.48 -11.44 -20.01
N TYR A 27 -9.97 -10.63 -19.08
CA TYR A 27 -8.74 -10.91 -18.36
C TYR A 27 -8.98 -11.25 -16.88
N TRP A 28 -8.19 -12.18 -16.38
CA TRP A 28 -8.12 -12.51 -14.96
C TRP A 28 -7.33 -11.45 -14.20
N GLN A 29 -7.84 -11.12 -13.01
CA GLN A 29 -7.28 -10.17 -12.07
C GLN A 29 -6.94 -10.91 -10.78
N PHE A 30 -5.90 -10.47 -10.11
CA PHE A 30 -5.49 -10.92 -8.79
C PHE A 30 -5.86 -9.88 -7.74
N ARG A 31 -6.26 -10.34 -6.56
CA ARG A 31 -6.49 -9.53 -5.37
C ARG A 31 -5.86 -10.20 -4.16
N LEU A 32 -5.14 -9.44 -3.35
CA LEU A 32 -4.59 -9.88 -2.05
C LEU A 32 -4.89 -8.82 -0.99
N TRP A 33 -5.40 -9.25 0.15
CA TRP A 33 -5.55 -8.39 1.33
C TRP A 33 -4.24 -8.31 2.12
N LEU A 34 -3.73 -7.09 2.33
CA LEU A 34 -2.55 -6.84 3.15
C LEU A 34 -2.98 -6.41 4.54
N GLU A 35 -2.92 -7.32 5.51
CA GLU A 35 -3.41 -7.08 6.89
C GLU A 35 -2.70 -5.89 7.57
N LYS A 36 -1.38 -5.78 7.40
CA LYS A 36 -0.57 -4.67 7.96
C LYS A 36 -0.96 -3.31 7.39
N GLU A 37 -1.34 -3.28 6.11
CA GLU A 37 -1.59 -2.04 5.37
C GLU A 37 -3.10 -1.73 5.28
N LYS A 38 -3.96 -2.68 5.69
CA LYS A 38 -5.43 -2.64 5.60
C LYS A 38 -5.92 -2.23 4.21
N LYS A 39 -5.23 -2.73 3.17
CA LYS A 39 -5.45 -2.40 1.76
C LYS A 39 -5.36 -3.63 0.87
N TYR A 40 -6.04 -3.57 -0.27
CA TYR A 40 -6.00 -4.63 -1.28
C TYR A 40 -5.00 -4.32 -2.38
N VAL A 41 -4.03 -5.21 -2.59
CA VAL A 41 -3.31 -5.30 -3.86
C VAL A 41 -4.27 -5.74 -4.94
N ARG A 42 -4.24 -5.09 -6.10
CA ARG A 42 -4.99 -5.50 -7.30
C ARG A 42 -4.07 -5.43 -8.50
N LYS A 43 -3.94 -6.53 -9.24
CA LYS A 43 -3.06 -6.62 -10.41
C LYS A 43 -3.74 -7.44 -11.50
N SER A 44 -3.63 -7.01 -12.75
CA SER A 44 -4.06 -7.83 -13.88
C SER A 44 -3.05 -8.96 -14.08
N LEU A 45 -3.54 -10.19 -14.21
CA LEU A 45 -2.71 -11.36 -14.54
C LEU A 45 -2.45 -11.45 -16.06
N ARG A 46 -3.11 -10.60 -16.85
CA ARG A 46 -2.94 -10.51 -18.31
C ARG A 46 -3.18 -11.82 -19.09
N THR A 47 -3.84 -12.79 -18.47
CA THR A 47 -4.30 -14.02 -19.12
C THR A 47 -5.84 -14.09 -19.18
N ARG A 48 -6.35 -14.81 -20.18
CA ARG A 48 -7.76 -15.17 -20.33
C ARG A 48 -8.04 -16.61 -19.86
N LYS A 49 -7.00 -17.43 -19.75
CA LYS A 49 -7.09 -18.85 -19.39
C LYS A 49 -7.18 -18.99 -17.88
N ARG A 50 -8.19 -19.74 -17.41
CA ARG A 50 -8.46 -19.94 -15.98
C ARG A 50 -7.31 -20.66 -15.25
N THR A 51 -6.76 -21.70 -15.84
CA THR A 51 -5.67 -22.50 -15.24
C THR A 51 -4.42 -21.66 -15.03
N GLU A 52 -3.99 -20.97 -16.09
CA GLU A 52 -2.86 -20.03 -16.05
C GLU A 52 -3.08 -18.90 -15.04
N ALA A 53 -4.31 -18.39 -14.91
CA ALA A 53 -4.62 -17.38 -13.91
C ALA A 53 -4.42 -17.86 -12.47
N VAL A 54 -4.76 -19.12 -12.18
CA VAL A 54 -4.56 -19.72 -10.86
C VAL A 54 -3.06 -19.87 -10.56
N GLU A 55 -2.28 -20.32 -11.54
CA GLU A 55 -0.82 -20.48 -11.39
C GLU A 55 -0.13 -19.13 -11.18
N LEU A 56 -0.37 -18.15 -12.06
CA LEU A 56 0.16 -16.79 -11.93
C LEU A 56 -0.29 -16.11 -10.62
N GLY A 57 -1.53 -16.37 -10.18
CA GLY A 57 -2.04 -15.88 -8.90
C GLY A 57 -1.27 -16.44 -7.70
N LYS A 58 -0.92 -17.74 -7.73
CA LYS A 58 -0.12 -18.37 -6.67
C LYS A 58 1.31 -17.84 -6.64
N GLU A 59 1.95 -17.71 -7.81
CA GLU A 59 3.30 -17.16 -7.93
C GLU A 59 3.37 -15.73 -7.37
N LEU A 60 2.43 -14.87 -7.79
CA LEU A 60 2.35 -13.49 -7.31
C LEU A 60 2.09 -13.40 -5.81
N TYR A 61 1.27 -14.30 -5.26
CA TYR A 61 1.08 -14.38 -3.81
C TYR A 61 2.40 -14.68 -3.08
N LEU A 62 3.16 -15.68 -3.55
CA LEU A 62 4.42 -16.07 -2.91
C LEU A 62 5.47 -14.95 -2.97
N GLU A 63 5.56 -14.24 -4.09
CA GLU A 63 6.43 -13.07 -4.25
C GLU A 63 6.08 -11.97 -3.22
N LEU A 64 4.81 -11.58 -3.17
CA LEU A 64 4.34 -10.54 -2.25
C LEU A 64 4.50 -10.96 -0.79
N PHE A 65 4.23 -12.23 -0.48
CA PHE A 65 4.41 -12.78 0.86
C PHE A 65 5.88 -12.77 1.30
N ALA A 66 6.81 -13.12 0.41
CA ALA A 66 8.24 -13.07 0.68
C ALA A 66 8.70 -11.62 0.97
N ASP A 67 8.24 -10.64 0.19
CA ASP A 67 8.51 -9.23 0.43
C ASP A 67 7.96 -8.75 1.78
N MET A 68 6.73 -9.15 2.14
CA MET A 68 6.13 -8.85 3.43
C MET A 68 6.92 -9.46 4.60
N LYS A 69 7.47 -10.67 4.43
CA LYS A 69 8.32 -11.34 5.42
C LYS A 69 9.68 -10.65 5.56
N GLN A 70 10.21 -10.07 4.48
CA GLN A 70 11.41 -9.22 4.51
C GLN A 70 11.15 -7.82 5.09
N GLY A 71 9.91 -7.49 5.44
CA GLY A 71 9.54 -6.19 6.00
C GLY A 71 9.37 -5.08 4.96
N LYS A 72 9.33 -5.43 3.66
CA LYS A 72 8.99 -4.47 2.61
C LYS A 72 7.50 -4.17 2.66
N SER A 73 7.15 -2.90 2.46
CA SER A 73 5.77 -2.42 2.34
C SER A 73 5.39 -2.39 0.87
N TYR A 74 4.20 -2.89 0.53
CA TYR A 74 3.72 -2.85 -0.86
C TYR A 74 3.32 -1.43 -1.25
N TYR A 75 2.57 -0.74 -0.39
CA TYR A 75 2.30 0.68 -0.56
C TYR A 75 3.39 1.52 0.07
N SER A 76 3.69 2.66 -0.55
CA SER A 76 4.49 3.70 0.06
C SER A 76 3.79 4.26 1.32
N ILE A 77 4.60 4.81 2.24
CA ILE A 77 4.05 5.59 3.34
C ILE A 77 3.26 6.79 2.80
N THR A 78 2.24 7.23 3.53
CA THR A 78 1.49 8.43 3.15
C THR A 78 2.36 9.67 3.28
N SER A 79 2.07 10.70 2.48
CA SER A 79 2.75 12.00 2.54
C SER A 79 2.69 12.61 3.95
N GLU A 80 1.58 12.41 4.67
CA GLU A 80 1.40 12.77 6.07
C GLU A 80 2.43 12.09 6.98
N LYS A 81 2.53 10.76 6.91
CA LYS A 81 3.50 9.98 7.71
C LYS A 81 4.94 10.34 7.34
N ALA A 82 5.22 10.62 6.07
CA ALA A 82 6.53 11.08 5.63
C ALA A 82 6.89 12.44 6.23
N ALA A 83 5.97 13.41 6.18
CA ALA A 83 6.14 14.73 6.77
C ALA A 83 6.30 14.67 8.29
N GLU A 84 5.54 13.81 8.98
CA GLU A 84 5.68 13.59 10.42
C GLU A 84 7.09 13.10 10.78
N LYS A 85 7.58 12.06 10.11
CA LYS A 85 8.94 11.53 10.32
C LYS A 85 10.01 12.58 10.07
N TYR A 86 9.87 13.34 8.99
CA TYR A 86 10.80 14.43 8.66
C TYR A 86 10.78 15.52 9.75
N LEU A 87 9.60 15.97 10.18
CA LEU A 87 9.46 16.98 11.22
C LEU A 87 9.97 16.49 12.58
N ALA A 88 9.86 15.21 12.90
CA ALA A 88 10.45 14.63 14.10
C ALA A 88 11.98 14.77 14.09
N ALA A 89 12.63 14.43 12.96
CA ALA A 89 14.07 14.62 12.79
C ALA A 89 14.46 16.11 12.90
N ARG A 90 13.73 17.00 12.22
CA ARG A 90 14.00 18.46 12.30
C ARG A 90 13.77 19.04 13.70
N LYS A 91 12.86 18.47 14.49
CA LYS A 91 12.67 18.86 15.90
C LYS A 91 13.89 18.49 16.73
N HIS A 92 14.49 17.33 16.49
CA HIS A 92 15.75 16.93 17.12
C HIS A 92 16.89 17.90 16.73
N ASP A 93 17.00 18.25 15.44
CA ASP A 93 17.99 19.23 14.98
C ASP A 93 17.82 20.61 15.64
N CYS A 94 16.57 21.01 15.89
CA CYS A 94 16.28 22.23 16.63
C CYS A 94 16.70 22.14 18.10
N ALA A 95 16.50 20.99 18.75
CA ALA A 95 16.95 20.76 20.13
C ALA A 95 18.48 20.76 20.24
N MET A 96 19.17 20.29 19.21
CA MET A 96 20.63 20.30 19.10
C MET A 96 21.21 21.65 18.66
N GLY A 97 20.38 22.65 18.39
CA GLY A 97 20.82 23.97 17.91
C GLY A 97 21.30 24.01 16.46
N LEU A 98 21.16 22.92 15.69
CA LEU A 98 21.52 22.85 14.28
C LEU A 98 20.59 23.69 13.40
N ILE A 99 19.34 23.89 13.84
CA ILE A 99 18.39 24.81 13.20
C ILE A 99 17.69 25.69 14.23
N ALA A 100 17.32 26.91 13.82
CA ALA A 100 16.54 27.81 14.65
C ALA A 100 15.07 27.32 14.79
N ALA A 101 14.44 27.66 15.93
CA ALA A 101 13.03 27.34 16.19
C ALA A 101 12.08 27.99 15.17
N SER A 102 12.42 29.17 14.64
CA SER A 102 11.66 29.82 13.56
C SER A 102 11.65 28.97 12.29
N ARG A 103 12.80 28.41 11.90
CA ARG A 103 12.92 27.53 10.73
C ARG A 103 12.07 26.27 10.89
N TYR A 104 12.08 25.65 12.07
CA TYR A 104 11.22 24.49 12.35
C TYR A 104 9.73 24.83 12.20
N LYS A 105 9.28 25.98 12.73
CA LYS A 105 7.89 26.45 12.58
C LYS A 105 7.51 26.64 11.10
N THR A 106 8.39 27.25 10.29
CA THR A 106 8.17 27.43 8.85
C THR A 106 8.05 26.09 8.14
N LEU A 107 8.96 25.13 8.40
CA LEU A 107 8.90 23.79 7.81
C LEU A 107 7.58 23.08 8.13
N LYS A 108 7.14 23.15 9.39
CA LYS A 108 5.86 22.57 9.82
C LYS A 108 4.68 23.17 9.07
N SER A 109 4.67 24.50 8.89
CA SER A 109 3.62 25.20 8.14
C SER A 109 3.62 24.81 6.66
N HIS A 110 4.78 24.85 6.01
CA HIS A 110 4.90 24.55 4.58
C HIS A 110 4.48 23.10 4.26
N LEU A 111 4.92 22.13 5.07
CA LEU A 111 4.54 20.72 4.88
C LEU A 111 3.03 20.51 5.07
N LYS A 112 2.42 21.19 6.04
CA LYS A 112 0.96 21.16 6.23
C LYS A 112 0.23 21.66 4.98
N HIS A 113 0.66 22.79 4.42
CA HIS A 113 0.04 23.37 3.22
C HIS A 113 0.27 22.52 1.98
N TRP A 114 1.47 21.97 1.82
CA TRP A 114 1.80 21.08 0.71
C TRP A 114 0.96 19.80 0.73
N ILE A 115 0.80 19.14 1.89
CA ILE A 115 -0.09 17.98 2.05
C ILE A 115 -1.53 18.35 1.66
N ALA A 116 -2.03 19.46 2.20
CA ALA A 116 -3.38 19.94 1.87
C ALA A 116 -3.57 20.32 0.40
N PHE A 117 -2.49 20.61 -0.33
CA PHE A 117 -2.54 20.86 -1.77
C PHE A 117 -2.59 19.57 -2.58
N ILE A 118 -1.78 18.57 -2.22
CA ILE A 118 -1.73 17.29 -2.96
C ILE A 118 -2.93 16.38 -2.67
N ASP A 119 -3.52 16.43 -1.46
CA ASP A 119 -4.68 15.60 -1.09
C ASP A 119 -6.00 16.13 -1.68
N LYS A 120 -6.02 17.34 -2.26
CA LYS A 120 -7.19 17.91 -2.92
C LYS A 120 -7.40 17.40 -4.36
N ASN A 121 -6.45 16.65 -4.89
CA ASN A 121 -6.48 16.05 -6.23
C ASN A 121 -6.60 14.52 -6.13
#